data_AF-A0A373VN70-F1
#
_entry.id   AF-A0A373VN70-F1
#
_cell.length_a   1.000
_cell.length_b   1.000
_cell.length_c   1.000
_cell.angle_alpha   90.00
_cell.angle_beta   90.00
_cell.angle_gamma   90.00
#
_symmetry.space_group_name_H-M   'P 1'
#
loop_
_entity.id
_entity.type
_entity.pdbx_description
1 polymer ?
#
loop_
_entity_poly.entity_id
_entity_poly.type
_entity_poly.pdbx_seq_one_letter_code
_entity_poly.pdbx_strand_id
1 'polypeptide(L)'
;MCVKPRWKHKLVKSTSRWISLNTDGNAIKELYIPKIGEVIDRYGSADGRYVSPVIGGKAFSYSERSLPYVEDASKYHQYEVIGDFAKIEYYVKNCTNNELKTKIDATVKAYYDGDYSKLVSYRGKAARIEGWGEGGAIQYEFSLSIEQLEAIGLIKEIK
;
A
#
# COMPACT_ATOMS: atom_id res chain seq x y z
N MET A 1 28.94 -11.74 -41.86
CA MET A 1 27.77 -12.16 -41.07
C MET A 1 28.13 -12.00 -39.59
N CYS A 2 27.44 -11.12 -38.86
CA CYS A 2 27.63 -11.01 -37.42
C CYS A 2 26.24 -10.87 -36.80
N VAL A 3 25.75 -11.96 -36.22
CA VAL A 3 24.40 -12.05 -35.64
C VAL A 3 24.46 -11.47 -34.24
N LYS A 4 23.85 -10.30 -34.03
CA LYS A 4 23.74 -9.70 -32.70
C LYS A 4 22.87 -10.59 -31.79
N PRO A 5 23.22 -10.83 -30.52
CA PRO A 5 22.37 -11.56 -29.61
C PRO A 5 21.10 -10.76 -29.36
N ARG A 6 19.95 -11.36 -29.68
CA ARG A 6 18.63 -10.81 -29.40
C ARG A 6 18.34 -11.09 -27.92
N TRP A 7 18.66 -10.13 -27.06
CA TRP A 7 18.24 -10.15 -25.66
C TRP A 7 16.72 -10.13 -25.62
N LYS A 8 16.10 -11.31 -25.49
CA LYS A 8 14.69 -11.42 -25.13
C LYS A 8 14.60 -10.95 -23.69
N HIS A 9 14.28 -9.68 -23.47
CA HIS A 9 13.76 -9.23 -22.19
C HIS A 9 12.50 -10.04 -21.91
N LYS A 10 12.62 -11.08 -21.10
CA LYS A 10 11.49 -11.63 -20.36
C LYS A 10 11.00 -10.47 -19.51
N LEU A 11 9.93 -9.82 -19.96
CA LEU A 11 9.14 -8.91 -19.16
C LEU A 11 8.58 -9.73 -17.98
N VAL A 12 9.37 -9.84 -16.91
CA VAL A 12 8.83 -10.10 -15.59
C VAL A 12 8.09 -8.83 -15.24
N LYS A 13 6.78 -8.81 -15.49
CA LYS A 13 5.86 -7.79 -14.98
C LYS A 13 5.80 -7.93 -13.46
N SER A 14 6.85 -7.51 -12.75
CA SER A 14 6.75 -7.22 -11.31
C SER A 14 6.41 -5.74 -11.17
N THR A 15 5.13 -5.47 -10.94
CA THR A 15 4.59 -4.15 -10.62
C THR A 15 5.03 -3.66 -9.23
N SER A 16 5.84 -4.42 -8.50
CA SER A 16 6.26 -4.14 -7.13
C SER A 16 7.65 -3.48 -7.06
N ARG A 17 7.93 -2.46 -7.89
CA ARG A 17 9.22 -1.75 -7.86
C ARG A 17 9.50 -1.02 -6.54
N TRP A 18 8.51 -0.90 -5.67
CA TRP A 18 8.56 -0.15 -4.43
C TRP A 18 8.86 -1.02 -3.20
N ILE A 19 8.71 -2.34 -3.29
CA ILE A 19 9.01 -3.32 -2.23
C ILE A 19 10.25 -4.12 -2.63
N SER A 20 11.08 -4.49 -1.65
CA SER A 20 12.27 -5.31 -1.84
C SER A 20 11.96 -6.63 -2.55
N LEU A 21 12.84 -7.07 -3.45
CA LEU A 21 12.67 -8.31 -4.21
C LEU A 21 13.63 -9.40 -3.70
N ASN A 22 13.24 -10.67 -3.83
CA ASN A 22 14.11 -11.81 -3.61
C ASN A 22 15.03 -12.04 -4.81
N THR A 23 15.92 -13.04 -4.72
CA THR A 23 16.87 -13.39 -5.79
C THR A 23 16.21 -13.76 -7.12
N ASP A 24 14.94 -14.18 -7.08
CA ASP A 24 14.14 -14.55 -8.25
C ASP A 24 13.37 -13.36 -8.86
N GLY A 25 13.49 -12.16 -8.26
CA GLY A 25 12.78 -10.95 -8.69
C GLY A 25 11.34 -10.84 -8.19
N ASN A 26 10.94 -11.68 -7.22
CA ASN A 26 9.61 -11.65 -6.60
C ASN A 26 9.61 -10.72 -5.38
N ALA A 27 8.50 -10.01 -5.17
CA ALA A 27 8.36 -9.12 -4.01
C ALA A 27 8.42 -9.89 -2.68
N ILE A 28 9.25 -9.41 -1.75
CA ILE A 28 9.34 -9.91 -0.38
C ILE A 28 8.31 -9.14 0.45
N LYS A 29 7.12 -9.72 0.54
CA LYS A 29 6.03 -9.23 1.38
C LYS A 29 5.22 -10.38 1.94
N GLU A 30 4.64 -10.17 3.10
CA GLU A 30 3.80 -11.13 3.82
C GLU A 30 2.40 -10.59 4.02
N LEU A 31 1.41 -11.46 4.20
CA LEU A 31 0.07 -11.05 4.59
C LEU A 31 0.12 -10.35 5.95
N TYR A 32 -0.58 -9.24 6.06
CA TYR A 32 -0.64 -8.45 7.28
C TYR A 32 -2.06 -7.98 7.55
N ILE A 33 -2.48 -8.07 8.80
CA ILE A 33 -3.74 -7.51 9.29
C ILE A 33 -3.36 -6.39 10.26
N PRO A 34 -3.52 -5.11 9.88
CA PRO A 34 -3.28 -3.98 10.77
C PRO A 34 -4.10 -4.11 12.05
N LYS A 35 -3.49 -3.75 13.19
CA LYS A 35 -4.16 -3.86 14.49
C LYS A 35 -4.87 -2.55 14.82
N ILE A 36 -6.03 -2.65 15.45
CA ILE A 36 -6.71 -1.46 16.01
C ILE A 36 -5.77 -0.76 17.00
N GLY A 37 -5.69 0.58 16.90
CA GLY A 37 -4.78 1.44 17.65
C GLY A 37 -3.38 1.59 17.02
N GLU A 38 -3.08 0.89 15.93
CA GLU A 38 -1.85 1.11 15.19
C GLU A 38 -1.88 2.46 14.47
N VAL A 39 -0.77 3.22 14.58
CA VAL A 39 -0.59 4.46 13.85
C VAL A 39 0.21 4.19 12.58
N ILE A 40 -0.30 4.70 11.47
CA ILE A 40 0.31 4.61 10.15
C ILE A 40 0.44 6.01 9.56
N ASP A 41 1.42 6.21 8.69
CA ASP A 41 1.65 7.48 8.03
C ASP A 41 1.99 7.32 6.55
N ARG A 42 1.93 8.43 5.83
CA ARG A 42 2.31 8.47 4.42
C ARG A 42 2.63 9.88 3.95
N TYR A 43 3.29 9.91 2.80
CA TYR A 43 3.35 11.09 1.95
C TYR A 43 2.42 10.90 0.73
N GLY A 44 1.71 11.95 0.34
CA GLY A 44 0.91 12.01 -0.90
C GLY A 44 -0.58 11.73 -0.71
N SER A 45 -1.32 11.83 -1.81
CA SER A 45 -2.79 11.86 -1.85
C SER A 45 -3.48 10.58 -1.35
N ALA A 46 -4.68 10.72 -0.76
CA ALA A 46 -5.46 9.64 -0.17
C ALA A 46 -5.96 8.58 -1.17
N ASP A 47 -5.84 8.81 -2.48
CA ASP A 47 -6.07 7.82 -3.55
C ASP A 47 -5.03 6.68 -3.57
N GLY A 48 -3.86 6.89 -2.97
CA GLY A 48 -2.83 5.86 -2.81
C GLY A 48 -3.18 4.78 -1.77
N ARG A 49 -2.43 3.67 -1.78
CA ARG A 49 -2.63 2.49 -0.90
C ARG A 49 -1.42 2.11 -0.05
N TYR A 50 -0.34 2.90 -0.13
CA TYR A 50 0.91 2.61 0.56
C TYR A 50 1.09 3.53 1.76
N VAL A 51 1.43 2.94 2.90
CA VAL A 51 1.70 3.62 4.18
C VAL A 51 2.88 2.97 4.87
N SER A 52 3.40 3.61 5.92
CA SER A 52 4.35 2.99 6.85
C SER A 52 3.81 3.08 8.28
N PRO A 53 4.16 2.14 9.18
CA PRO A 53 3.79 2.28 10.58
C PRO A 53 4.63 3.34 11.28
N VAL A 54 4.03 4.01 12.25
CA VAL A 54 4.70 4.88 13.23
C VAL A 54 4.90 4.07 14.51
N ILE A 55 6.14 3.65 14.77
CA ILE A 55 6.46 2.69 15.84
C ILE A 55 7.04 3.45 17.02
N GLY A 56 6.39 3.35 18.18
CA GLY A 56 6.82 4.06 19.40
C GLY A 56 6.85 5.58 19.22
N GLY A 57 5.93 6.13 18.41
CA GLY A 57 5.88 7.56 18.07
C GLY A 57 6.93 8.00 17.04
N LYS A 58 7.69 7.08 16.45
CA LYS A 58 8.72 7.39 15.45
C LYS A 58 8.30 6.92 14.06
N ALA A 59 8.18 7.86 13.14
CA ALA A 59 8.00 7.63 11.72
C ALA A 59 9.33 7.22 11.04
N PHE A 60 9.25 6.46 9.96
CA PHE A 60 10.38 6.27 9.04
C PHE A 60 10.68 7.57 8.31
N SER A 61 11.96 7.87 8.10
CA SER A 61 12.42 9.03 7.35
C SER A 61 12.01 8.97 5.88
N TYR A 62 12.03 10.12 5.19
CA TYR A 62 11.75 10.18 3.76
C TYR A 62 12.71 9.31 2.93
N SER A 63 14.00 9.30 3.28
CA SER A 63 15.02 8.48 2.62
C SER A 63 14.76 6.98 2.77
N GLU A 64 14.36 6.51 3.96
CA GLU A 64 14.04 5.10 4.20
C GLU A 64 12.81 4.63 3.40
N ARG A 65 11.94 5.55 3.01
CA ARG A 65 10.76 5.26 2.17
C ARG A 65 11.08 5.17 0.69
N SER A 66 12.24 5.70 0.27
CA SER A 66 12.73 5.67 -1.12
C SER A 66 11.69 6.13 -2.14
N LEU A 67 11.04 7.28 -1.86
CA LEU A 67 10.01 7.86 -2.71
C LEU A 67 10.63 8.64 -3.89
N PRO A 68 9.95 8.70 -5.05
CA PRO A 68 10.52 9.28 -6.28
C PRO A 68 10.38 10.81 -6.33
N TYR A 69 9.82 11.42 -5.29
CA TYR A 69 9.44 12.83 -5.23
C TYR A 69 10.37 13.60 -4.30
N VAL A 70 10.27 14.93 -4.32
CA VAL A 70 10.91 15.77 -3.31
C VAL A 70 10.08 15.70 -2.04
N GLU A 71 10.74 15.67 -0.88
CA GLU A 71 10.07 15.72 0.41
C GLU A 71 9.25 17.00 0.55
N ASP A 72 7.97 16.82 0.90
CA ASP A 72 7.02 17.91 1.10
C ASP A 72 6.16 17.59 2.32
N ALA A 73 6.41 18.32 3.41
CA ALA A 73 5.70 18.15 4.68
C ALA A 73 4.19 18.45 4.54
N SER A 74 3.76 19.25 3.55
CA SER A 74 2.34 19.49 3.29
C SER A 74 1.60 18.27 2.73
N LYS A 75 2.34 17.22 2.36
CA LYS A 75 1.82 15.94 1.89
C LYS A 75 1.90 14.86 2.95
N TYR A 76 2.35 15.17 4.15
CA TYR A 76 2.45 14.21 5.24
C TYR A 76 1.12 14.06 5.96
N HIS A 77 0.71 12.81 6.17
CA HIS A 77 -0.54 12.46 6.83
C HIS A 77 -0.30 11.29 7.79
N GLN A 78 -0.96 11.30 8.94
CA GLN A 78 -1.01 10.17 9.87
C GLN A 78 -2.45 9.69 10.03
N TYR A 79 -2.61 8.39 10.30
CA TYR A 79 -3.91 7.77 10.53
C TYR A 79 -3.80 6.78 11.68
N GLU A 80 -4.89 6.64 12.43
CA GLU A 80 -5.07 5.55 13.38
C GLU A 80 -5.95 4.48 12.76
N VAL A 81 -5.56 3.20 12.93
CA VAL A 81 -6.42 2.06 12.61
C VAL A 81 -7.51 1.95 13.67
N ILE A 82 -8.76 2.19 13.29
CA ILE A 82 -9.92 2.18 14.21
C ILE A 82 -10.86 0.99 13.99
N GLY A 83 -10.70 0.28 12.88
CA GLY A 83 -11.54 -0.86 12.52
C GLY A 83 -10.75 -2.14 12.27
N ASP A 84 -11.47 -3.26 12.29
CA ASP A 84 -10.90 -4.59 12.10
C ASP A 84 -10.74 -4.92 10.60
N PHE A 85 -9.51 -4.88 10.11
CA PHE A 85 -9.19 -5.19 8.71
C PHE A 85 -9.55 -6.62 8.30
N ALA A 86 -9.65 -7.57 9.25
CA ALA A 86 -10.13 -8.92 8.94
C ALA A 86 -11.62 -8.94 8.57
N LYS A 87 -12.34 -7.84 8.84
CA LYS A 87 -13.79 -7.69 8.59
C LYS A 87 -14.08 -6.65 7.52
N ILE A 88 -13.14 -6.35 6.61
CA ILE A 88 -13.32 -5.32 5.57
C ILE A 88 -14.62 -5.45 4.78
N GLU A 89 -15.03 -6.68 4.45
CA GLU A 89 -16.31 -6.94 3.77
C GLU A 89 -17.52 -6.46 4.57
N TYR A 90 -17.49 -6.65 5.90
CA TYR A 90 -18.55 -6.17 6.79
C TYR A 90 -18.63 -4.64 6.75
N TYR A 91 -17.50 -3.93 6.81
CA TYR A 91 -17.46 -2.47 6.72
C TYR A 91 -18.00 -1.96 5.38
N VAL A 92 -17.62 -2.58 4.27
CA VAL A 92 -18.13 -2.20 2.95
C VAL A 92 -19.64 -2.46 2.84
N LYS A 93 -20.12 -3.62 3.31
CA LYS A 93 -21.56 -3.98 3.25
C LYS A 93 -22.44 -3.04 4.06
N ASN A 94 -21.97 -2.59 5.22
CA ASN A 94 -22.66 -1.67 6.13
C ASN A 94 -22.40 -0.19 5.84
N CYS A 95 -21.58 0.14 4.83
CA CYS A 95 -21.39 1.52 4.41
C CYS A 95 -22.71 2.12 3.93
N THR A 96 -23.11 3.26 4.49
CA THR A 96 -24.34 3.98 4.12
C THR A 96 -24.21 4.77 2.82
N ASN A 97 -22.97 5.02 2.37
CA ASN A 97 -22.70 5.67 1.09
C ASN A 97 -22.77 4.66 -0.06
N ASN A 98 -23.92 4.61 -0.72
CA ASN A 98 -24.17 3.69 -1.84
C ASN A 98 -23.25 3.92 -3.04
N GLU A 99 -22.81 5.16 -3.30
CA GLU A 99 -21.89 5.46 -4.40
C GLU A 99 -20.50 4.88 -4.11
N LEU A 100 -19.98 5.09 -2.90
CA LEU A 100 -18.72 4.52 -2.45
C LEU A 100 -18.76 2.99 -2.48
N LYS A 101 -19.84 2.39 -1.97
CA LYS A 101 -20.04 0.94 -1.99
C LYS A 101 -20.00 0.40 -3.42
N THR A 102 -20.72 1.03 -4.35
CA THR A 102 -20.73 0.65 -5.77
C THR A 102 -19.33 0.77 -6.40
N LYS A 103 -18.56 1.81 -6.06
CA LYS A 103 -17.18 1.96 -6.52
C LYS A 103 -16.29 0.82 -6.01
N ILE A 104 -16.38 0.48 -4.73
CA ILE A 104 -15.62 -0.63 -4.14
C ILE A 104 -16.05 -1.97 -4.77
N ASP A 105 -17.34 -2.23 -4.92
CA ASP A 105 -17.86 -3.44 -5.59
C ASP A 105 -17.31 -3.58 -7.02
N ALA A 106 -17.26 -2.48 -7.78
CA ALA A 106 -16.68 -2.47 -9.12
C ALA A 106 -15.18 -2.80 -9.10
N THR A 107 -14.41 -2.25 -8.16
CA THR A 107 -13.00 -2.60 -7.94
C THR A 107 -12.83 -4.07 -7.58
N VAL A 108 -13.63 -4.60 -6.65
CA VAL A 108 -13.60 -6.01 -6.24
C VAL A 108 -13.90 -6.93 -7.43
N LYS A 109 -14.90 -6.58 -8.24
CA LYS A 109 -15.23 -7.34 -9.45
C LYS A 109 -14.10 -7.31 -10.49
N ALA A 110 -13.50 -6.14 -10.71
CA ALA A 110 -12.51 -5.95 -11.77
C ALA A 110 -11.15 -6.58 -11.46
N TYR A 111 -10.72 -6.54 -10.19
CA TYR A 111 -9.36 -6.91 -9.80
C TYR A 111 -9.28 -8.13 -8.87
N TYR A 112 -10.40 -8.55 -8.30
CA TYR A 112 -10.46 -9.62 -7.29
C TYR A 112 -11.53 -10.68 -7.62
N ASP A 113 -12.05 -10.72 -8.85
CA ASP A 113 -13.08 -11.67 -9.30
C ASP A 113 -14.38 -11.63 -8.48
N GLY A 114 -14.69 -10.50 -7.86
CA GLY A 114 -15.86 -10.37 -6.98
C GLY A 114 -15.64 -10.94 -5.57
N ASP A 115 -14.43 -11.41 -5.26
CA ASP A 115 -14.12 -12.08 -4.00
C ASP A 115 -13.50 -11.11 -2.98
N TYR A 116 -14.33 -10.71 -2.02
CA TYR A 116 -13.94 -9.84 -0.91
C TYR A 116 -12.86 -10.45 -0.01
N SER A 117 -12.73 -11.78 0.06
CA SER A 117 -11.70 -12.42 0.88
C SER A 117 -10.28 -12.13 0.38
N LYS A 118 -10.15 -11.68 -0.87
CA LYS A 118 -8.88 -11.23 -1.47
C LYS A 118 -8.51 -9.78 -1.14
N LEU A 119 -9.37 -9.03 -0.44
CA LEU A 119 -9.07 -7.69 0.06
C LEU A 119 -8.13 -7.74 1.28
N VAL A 120 -6.96 -8.31 1.09
CA VAL A 120 -5.93 -8.45 2.13
C VAL A 120 -4.89 -7.34 2.01
N SER A 121 -4.20 -7.07 3.12
CA SER A 121 -3.06 -6.15 3.14
C SER A 121 -1.76 -6.94 3.19
N TYR A 122 -0.69 -6.31 2.72
CA TYR A 122 0.65 -6.87 2.76
C TYR A 122 1.59 -5.96 3.52
N ARG A 123 2.61 -6.55 4.15
CA ARG A 123 3.73 -5.85 4.78
C ARG A 123 5.04 -6.28 4.14
N GLY A 124 5.90 -5.32 3.85
CA GLY A 124 7.24 -5.56 3.32
C GLY A 124 8.20 -4.44 3.68
N LYS A 125 9.39 -4.47 3.08
CA LYS A 125 10.38 -3.39 3.18
C LYS A 125 10.46 -2.62 1.88
N ALA A 126 10.47 -1.29 1.96
CA ALA A 126 10.74 -0.43 0.83
C ALA A 126 12.10 -0.80 0.21
N ALA A 127 12.15 -0.96 -1.12
CA ALA A 127 13.40 -1.22 -1.81
C ALA A 127 14.31 0.00 -1.77
N ARG A 128 15.63 -0.21 -1.77
CA ARG A 128 16.58 0.86 -2.08
C ARG A 128 16.48 1.18 -3.57
N ILE A 129 16.27 2.45 -3.92
CA ILE A 129 16.27 2.91 -5.30
C ILE A 129 17.25 4.08 -5.44
N GLU A 130 18.25 3.88 -6.29
CA GLU A 130 19.28 4.88 -6.54
C GLU A 130 18.65 6.20 -7.01
N GLY A 131 19.02 7.30 -6.35
CA GLY A 131 18.48 8.63 -6.59
C GLY A 131 17.16 8.96 -5.87
N TRP A 132 16.52 7.99 -5.19
CA TRP A 132 15.26 8.21 -4.46
C TRP A 132 15.44 8.09 -2.95
N GLY A 133 16.25 7.14 -2.49
CA GLY A 133 16.52 6.98 -1.07
C GLY A 133 17.18 5.66 -0.72
N GLU A 134 17.43 5.47 0.57
CA GLU A 134 18.12 4.29 1.08
C GLU A 134 17.22 3.06 1.16
N GLY A 135 15.89 3.25 1.19
CA GLY A 135 14.94 2.16 1.38
C GLY A 135 15.00 1.60 2.81
N GLY A 136 14.31 0.48 3.02
CA GLY A 136 14.32 -0.23 4.31
C GLY A 136 13.16 0.10 5.25
N ALA A 137 12.37 1.15 4.99
CA ALA A 137 11.15 1.42 5.73
C ALA A 137 10.20 0.22 5.68
N ILE A 138 9.54 -0.08 6.80
CA ILE A 138 8.39 -1.00 6.78
C ILE A 138 7.29 -0.29 5.99
N GLN A 139 6.71 -1.00 5.03
CA GLN A 139 5.65 -0.48 4.18
C GLN A 139 4.49 -1.45 4.16
N TYR A 140 3.28 -0.92 4.30
CA TYR A 140 2.05 -1.66 4.08
C TYR A 140 1.51 -1.32 2.69
N GLU A 141 0.97 -2.34 2.03
CA GLU A 141 0.19 -2.22 0.81
C GLU A 141 -1.23 -2.67 1.11
N PHE A 142 -2.16 -1.72 1.08
CA PHE A 142 -3.58 -2.00 1.28
C PHE A 142 -4.27 -2.41 -0.02
N SER A 143 -5.37 -3.15 0.11
CA SER A 143 -6.23 -3.56 -1.01
C SER A 143 -7.06 -2.40 -1.56
N LEU A 144 -7.48 -1.46 -0.69
CA LEU A 144 -8.23 -0.24 -1.02
C LEU A 144 -7.40 1.03 -0.79
N SER A 145 -7.84 2.17 -1.34
CA SER A 145 -7.21 3.47 -1.08
C SER A 145 -7.43 3.95 0.34
N ILE A 146 -6.57 4.86 0.80
CA ILE A 146 -6.71 5.49 2.12
C ILE A 146 -8.04 6.22 2.25
N GLU A 147 -8.46 6.95 1.21
CA GLU A 147 -9.77 7.60 1.15
C GLU A 147 -10.91 6.58 1.34
N GLN A 148 -10.85 5.43 0.67
CA GLN A 148 -11.87 4.38 0.79
C GLN A 148 -11.87 3.76 2.18
N LEU A 149 -10.70 3.44 2.72
CA LEU A 149 -10.55 2.83 4.04
C LEU A 149 -11.04 3.76 5.16
N GLU A 150 -10.76 5.06 5.04
CA GLU A 150 -11.27 6.06 5.98
C GLU A 150 -12.78 6.19 5.86
N ALA A 151 -13.31 6.30 4.64
CA ALA A 151 -14.74 6.48 4.41
C ALA A 151 -15.60 5.28 4.83
N ILE A 152 -15.04 4.06 4.86
CA ILE A 152 -15.72 2.87 5.43
C ILE A 152 -15.42 2.67 6.93
N GLY A 153 -14.64 3.53 7.56
CA GLY A 153 -14.40 3.51 9.02
C GLY A 153 -13.37 2.50 9.49
N LEU A 154 -12.41 2.10 8.65
CA LEU A 154 -11.28 1.24 9.07
C LEU A 154 -10.11 2.04 9.62
N ILE A 155 -9.91 3.25 9.12
CA ILE A 155 -8.88 4.18 9.59
C ILE A 155 -9.49 5.57 9.79
N LYS A 156 -8.76 6.44 10.47
CA LYS A 156 -9.13 7.84 10.66
C LYS A 156 -7.88 8.70 10.63
N GLU A 157 -7.89 9.78 9.87
CA GLU A 157 -6.78 10.73 9.87
C GLU A 157 -6.60 11.37 11.26
N ILE A 158 -5.35 11.45 11.71
CA ILE A 158 -4.94 12.11 12.95
C ILE A 158 -4.00 13.26 12.63
N LYS A 159 -4.05 14.31 13.46
CA LYS A 159 -3.26 15.54 13.29
C LYS A 159 -1.77 15.33 13.52
#